data_AF-A0A433BAS0-F1
#
_entry.id   AF-A0A433BAS0-F1
#
_cell.length_a   1.000
_cell.length_b   1.000
_cell.length_c   1.000
_cell.angle_alpha   90.00
_cell.angle_beta   90.00
_cell.angle_gamma   90.00
#
_symmetry.space_group_name_H-M   'P 1'
#
loop_
_entity.id
_entity.type
_entity.pdbx_description
1 polymer ?
#
loop_
_entity_poly.entity_id
_entity_poly.type
_entity_poly.pdbx_seq_one_letter_code
_entity_poly.pdbx_strand_id
1 'polypeptide(L)'
;MNSTAASNLPIASDNYGSIVLAWFGVVFSLLCTVVIGRKTIIDYNRLRLVCFFMGIIVWSLNLANALRIYSAIDEDLYGQMRNVNLVLYLDLMVVITFDVGGKFYPFGDRINTMWWIATLSTLAVNLVYVVIITLVQIPSTYPIGNSINSVVRIIWPISVFFAYLYAFYPIIKMKTGVGESPSAVVALGVWYLTGTGLCLLLHIITMLVIIPFPLPKYKALNVAGTGIATSFRALLLVFYSTPPSNDIILRIRRMFFPSSFRGSKVNDVNSSARSEMQQNPGIQLPDVQSTADSINNAEVTAV
;
A
#
# COMPACT_ATOMS: atom_id res chain seq x y z
N MET A 1 -27.81 47.65 7.06
CA MET A 1 -28.42 46.89 8.17
C MET A 1 -27.75 45.53 8.21
N ASN A 2 -26.89 45.32 9.21
CA ASN A 2 -26.21 44.05 9.49
C ASN A 2 -27.17 43.10 10.21
N SER A 3 -27.36 41.90 9.67
CA SER A 3 -28.14 40.79 10.23
C SER A 3 -28.10 39.69 9.16
N THR A 4 -27.34 38.61 9.21
CA THR A 4 -26.92 37.76 10.33
C THR A 4 -25.66 37.03 9.85
N ALA A 5 -24.52 37.25 10.52
CA ALA A 5 -23.43 36.30 10.47
C ALA A 5 -23.90 35.07 11.25
N ALA A 6 -24.53 34.12 10.54
CA ALA A 6 -24.77 32.79 11.07
C ALA A 6 -23.41 32.28 11.54
N SER A 7 -23.35 31.94 12.82
CA SER A 7 -22.15 31.51 13.51
C SER A 7 -21.41 30.44 12.71
N ASN A 8 -20.24 30.78 12.17
CA ASN A 8 -19.23 29.82 11.69
C ASN A 8 -18.59 29.06 12.87
N LEU A 9 -19.37 28.74 13.91
CA LEU A 9 -18.90 27.92 15.01
C LEU A 9 -18.93 26.47 14.53
N PRO A 10 -17.76 25.80 14.41
CA PRO A 10 -17.70 24.44 13.95
C PRO A 10 -18.43 23.54 14.96
N ILE A 11 -19.51 22.90 14.50
CA ILE A 11 -20.31 21.98 15.31
C ILE A 11 -19.38 20.87 15.83
N ALA A 12 -19.28 20.73 17.14
CA ALA A 12 -18.52 19.65 17.77
C ALA A 12 -19.22 18.31 17.47
N SER A 13 -18.45 17.27 17.16
CA SER A 13 -19.02 15.94 16.99
C SER A 13 -19.13 15.26 18.35
N ASP A 14 -20.22 15.49 19.08
CA ASP A 14 -20.44 14.96 20.44
C ASP A 14 -20.79 13.47 20.49
N ASN A 15 -20.68 12.76 19.36
CA ASN A 15 -20.96 11.32 19.31
C ASN A 15 -19.73 10.54 19.77
N TYR A 16 -19.84 9.93 20.96
CA TYR A 16 -18.82 9.05 21.56
C TYR A 16 -18.25 8.02 20.58
N GLY A 17 -19.08 7.43 19.71
CA GLY A 17 -18.62 6.45 18.72
C GLY A 17 -17.62 7.05 17.72
N SER A 18 -17.85 8.29 17.27
CA SER A 18 -16.94 8.99 16.36
C SER A 18 -15.60 9.36 17.01
N ILE A 19 -15.64 9.71 18.31
CA ILE A 19 -14.45 10.02 19.10
C ILE A 19 -13.57 8.78 19.25
N VAL A 20 -14.17 7.66 19.67
CA VAL A 20 -13.45 6.38 19.83
C VAL A 20 -12.83 5.93 18.50
N LEU A 21 -13.59 5.98 17.40
CA LEU A 21 -13.08 5.56 16.09
C LEU A 21 -11.98 6.47 15.53
N ALA A 22 -12.05 7.78 15.78
CA ALA A 22 -10.98 8.69 15.37
C ALA A 22 -9.67 8.40 16.11
N TRP A 23 -9.73 8.29 17.44
CA TRP A 23 -8.56 7.98 18.26
C TRP A 23 -8.03 6.56 18.03
N PHE A 24 -8.92 5.59 17.76
CA PHE A 24 -8.51 4.27 17.30
C PHE A 24 -7.65 4.37 16.03
N GLY A 25 -8.05 5.17 15.04
CA GLY A 25 -7.26 5.37 13.83
C GLY A 25 -5.88 5.97 14.09
N VAL A 26 -5.79 6.92 15.02
CA VAL A 26 -4.50 7.50 15.46
C VAL A 26 -3.59 6.42 16.07
N VAL A 27 -4.08 5.68 17.07
CA VAL A 27 -3.28 4.66 17.76
C VAL A 27 -2.90 3.53 16.81
N PHE A 28 -3.84 3.05 15.99
CA PHE A 28 -3.60 1.98 15.04
C PHE A 28 -2.56 2.35 13.98
N SER A 29 -2.67 3.55 13.39
CA SER A 29 -1.71 4.02 12.40
C SER A 29 -0.32 4.30 13.00
N LEU A 30 -0.25 4.75 14.26
CA LEU A 30 1.02 4.87 14.98
C LEU A 30 1.68 3.50 15.16
N LEU A 31 0.94 2.49 15.64
CA LEU A 31 1.45 1.13 15.81
C LEU A 31 1.94 0.54 14.48
N CYS A 32 1.16 0.71 13.40
CA CYS A 32 1.58 0.30 12.06
C CYS A 32 2.90 0.96 11.65
N THR A 33 3.01 2.28 11.85
CA THR A 33 4.22 3.05 11.50
C THR A 33 5.43 2.60 12.32
N VAL A 34 5.26 2.30 13.61
CA VAL A 34 6.32 1.77 14.48
C VAL A 34 6.76 0.38 14.00
N VAL A 35 5.84 -0.49 13.61
CA VAL A 35 6.16 -1.83 13.05
C VAL A 35 6.97 -1.69 11.75
N ILE A 36 6.54 -0.82 10.85
CA ILE A 36 7.27 -0.53 9.59
C ILE A 36 8.65 0.04 9.89
N GLY A 37 8.75 0.99 10.82
CA GLY A 37 10.01 1.63 11.22
C GLY A 37 10.99 0.63 11.81
N ARG A 38 10.55 -0.20 12.76
CA ARG A 38 11.36 -1.28 13.34
C ARG A 38 11.88 -2.22 12.24
N LYS A 39 11.02 -2.62 11.31
CA LYS A 39 11.41 -3.49 10.20
C LYS A 39 12.37 -2.82 9.22
N THR A 40 12.25 -1.51 9.01
CA THR A 40 13.15 -0.73 8.18
C THR A 40 14.55 -0.62 8.78
N ILE A 41 14.66 -0.55 10.10
CA ILE A 41 15.96 -0.50 10.82
C ILE A 41 16.66 -1.86 10.80
N ILE A 42 15.93 -2.94 11.05
CA ILE A 42 16.50 -4.30 11.12
C ILE A 42 16.94 -4.77 9.73
N ASP A 43 16.07 -4.61 8.73
CA ASP A 43 16.27 -5.11 7.38
C ASP A 43 16.02 -3.96 6.38
N TYR A 44 17.06 -3.15 6.13
CA TYR A 44 16.93 -1.94 5.33
C TYR A 44 16.54 -2.24 3.88
N ASN A 45 15.51 -1.53 3.40
CA ASN A 45 15.09 -1.51 2.01
C ASN A 45 14.50 -0.13 1.68
N ARG A 46 14.86 0.44 0.53
CA ARG A 46 14.33 1.72 0.04
C ARG A 46 12.80 1.74 0.00
N LEU A 47 12.16 0.63 -0.40
CA LEU A 47 10.70 0.53 -0.42
C LEU A 47 10.11 0.66 1.00
N ARG A 48 10.72 0.00 1.99
CA ARG A 48 10.29 0.07 3.39
C ARG A 48 10.48 1.45 3.98
N LEU A 49 11.57 2.13 3.62
CA LEU A 49 11.81 3.51 4.02
C LEU A 49 10.72 4.46 3.47
N VAL A 50 10.34 4.32 2.20
CA VAL A 50 9.25 5.13 1.62
C VAL A 50 7.91 4.80 2.29
N CYS A 51 7.61 3.53 2.55
CA CYS A 51 6.42 3.13 3.31
C CYS A 51 6.42 3.71 4.74
N PHE A 52 7.58 3.80 5.39
CA PHE A 52 7.71 4.40 6.71
C PHE A 52 7.36 5.89 6.70
N PHE A 53 7.95 6.66 5.78
CA PHE A 53 7.61 8.08 5.62
C PHE A 53 6.14 8.27 5.28
N MET A 54 5.58 7.44 4.39
CA MET A 54 4.16 7.50 4.09
C MET A 54 3.30 7.14 5.31
N GLY A 55 3.76 6.21 6.15
CA GLY A 55 3.13 5.88 7.43
C GLY A 55 3.05 7.08 8.37
N ILE A 56 4.12 7.87 8.48
CA ILE A 56 4.14 9.12 9.25
C ILE A 56 3.11 10.12 8.70
N ILE A 57 3.02 10.28 7.38
CA ILE A 57 2.05 11.20 6.75
C ILE A 57 0.61 10.72 7.02
N VAL A 58 0.33 9.42 6.89
CA VAL A 58 -0.99 8.83 7.19
C VAL A 58 -1.35 8.97 8.67
N TRP A 59 -0.39 8.75 9.57
CA TRP A 59 -0.58 8.97 11.01
C TRP A 59 -0.89 10.43 11.32
N SER A 60 -0.15 11.37 10.72
CA SER A 60 -0.38 12.81 10.88
C SER A 60 -1.78 13.22 10.38
N LEU A 61 -2.25 12.62 9.28
CA LEU A 61 -3.61 12.82 8.78
C LEU A 61 -4.66 12.28 9.76
N ASN A 62 -4.42 11.13 10.40
CA ASN A 62 -5.30 10.58 11.43
C ASN A 62 -5.36 11.47 12.66
N LEU A 63 -4.21 11.99 13.11
CA LEU A 63 -4.16 12.94 14.20
C LEU A 63 -4.95 14.20 13.86
N ALA A 64 -4.75 14.73 12.64
CA ALA A 64 -5.52 15.86 12.17
C ALA A 64 -7.03 15.58 12.14
N ASN A 65 -7.43 14.37 11.73
CA ASN A 65 -8.82 13.95 11.74
C ASN A 65 -9.44 13.92 13.14
N ALA A 66 -8.69 13.43 14.14
CA ALA A 66 -9.14 13.43 15.54
C ALA A 66 -9.24 14.86 16.11
N LEU A 67 -8.30 15.74 15.77
CA LEU A 67 -8.30 17.13 16.22
C LEU A 67 -9.48 17.95 15.66
N ARG A 68 -10.08 17.55 14.53
CA ARG A 68 -11.31 18.16 13.99
C ARG A 68 -12.53 18.00 14.90
N ILE A 69 -12.55 16.97 15.76
CA ILE A 69 -13.63 16.76 16.74
C ILE A 69 -13.75 17.98 17.65
N TYR A 70 -12.60 18.46 18.12
CA TYR A 70 -12.45 19.63 18.99
C TYR A 70 -12.33 20.93 18.20
N SER A 71 -12.53 20.87 16.87
CA SER A 71 -12.45 22.02 15.98
C SER A 71 -11.09 22.74 16.01
N ALA A 72 -10.03 22.04 16.41
CA ALA A 72 -8.66 22.57 16.43
C ALA A 72 -8.04 22.65 15.03
N ILE A 73 -8.60 21.92 14.07
CA ILE A 73 -8.22 21.96 12.66
C ILE A 73 -9.45 22.30 11.83
N ASP A 74 -9.28 23.29 10.97
CA ASP A 74 -10.29 23.74 10.02
C ASP A 74 -10.59 22.66 8.95
N GLU A 75 -11.85 22.61 8.51
CA GLU A 75 -12.33 21.60 7.57
C GLU A 75 -11.71 21.72 6.18
N ASP A 76 -11.43 22.93 5.72
CA ASP A 76 -10.79 23.16 4.42
C ASP A 76 -9.31 22.79 4.47
N LEU A 77 -8.63 23.17 5.55
CA LEU A 77 -7.23 22.78 5.78
C LEU A 77 -7.09 21.25 5.83
N TYR A 78 -7.96 20.57 6.57
CA TYR A 78 -7.97 19.11 6.58
C TYR A 78 -8.27 18.51 5.21
N GLY A 79 -9.22 19.10 4.46
CA GLY A 79 -9.54 18.70 3.10
C GLY A 79 -8.31 18.73 2.18
N GLN A 80 -7.49 19.77 2.28
CA GLN A 80 -6.24 19.90 1.54
C GLN A 80 -5.20 18.86 1.97
N MET A 81 -4.97 18.70 3.28
CA MET A 81 -4.06 17.67 3.82
C MET A 81 -4.44 16.27 3.33
N ARG A 82 -5.73 15.96 3.32
CA ARG A 82 -6.26 14.69 2.83
C ARG A 82 -6.01 14.49 1.33
N ASN A 83 -6.22 15.53 0.51
CA ASN A 83 -5.99 15.46 -0.93
C ASN A 83 -4.51 15.24 -1.25
N VAL A 84 -3.61 15.98 -0.60
CA VAL A 84 -2.16 15.81 -0.75
C VAL A 84 -1.73 14.40 -0.31
N ASN A 85 -2.21 13.93 0.85
CA ASN A 85 -1.95 12.57 1.30
C ASN A 85 -2.43 11.53 0.29
N LEU A 86 -3.60 11.72 -0.32
CA LEU A 86 -4.17 10.76 -1.27
C LEU A 86 -3.35 10.69 -2.57
N VAL A 87 -2.87 11.82 -3.09
CA VAL A 87 -1.94 11.87 -4.24
C VAL A 87 -0.67 11.07 -3.94
N LEU A 88 0.01 11.40 -2.84
CA LEU A 88 1.23 10.70 -2.44
C LEU A 88 1.00 9.20 -2.20
N TYR A 89 -0.15 8.86 -1.61
CA TYR A 89 -0.53 7.47 -1.38
C TYR A 89 -0.77 6.72 -2.68
N LEU A 90 -1.49 7.32 -3.62
CA LEU A 90 -1.77 6.75 -4.94
C LEU A 90 -0.47 6.46 -5.69
N ASP A 91 0.43 7.43 -5.75
CA ASP A 91 1.73 7.29 -6.41
C ASP A 91 2.54 6.15 -5.79
N LEU A 92 2.61 6.12 -4.46
CA LEU A 92 3.31 5.04 -3.75
C LEU A 92 2.69 3.67 -4.06
N MET A 93 1.36 3.55 -4.04
CA MET A 93 0.68 2.29 -4.32
C MET A 93 0.97 1.80 -5.73
N VAL A 94 0.96 2.69 -6.74
CA VAL A 94 1.25 2.34 -8.12
C VAL A 94 2.71 1.92 -8.27
N VAL A 95 3.65 2.65 -7.67
CA VAL A 95 5.09 2.32 -7.67
C VAL A 95 5.35 0.95 -7.02
N ILE A 96 4.78 0.69 -5.84
CA ILE A 96 4.93 -0.62 -5.18
C ILE A 96 4.33 -1.73 -6.07
N THR A 97 3.17 -1.47 -6.66
CA THR A 97 2.50 -2.46 -7.52
C THR A 97 3.33 -2.74 -8.78
N PHE A 98 4.01 -1.75 -9.34
CA PHE A 98 4.98 -1.94 -10.41
C PHE A 98 6.24 -2.69 -9.97
N ASP A 99 6.77 -2.43 -8.78
CA ASP A 99 7.92 -3.19 -8.24
C ASP A 99 7.57 -4.67 -8.05
N VAL A 100 6.37 -4.95 -7.53
CA VAL A 100 5.84 -6.31 -7.39
C VAL A 100 5.59 -6.93 -8.76
N GLY A 101 4.92 -6.21 -9.66
CA GLY A 101 4.59 -6.67 -11.01
C GLY A 101 5.81 -6.99 -11.86
N GLY A 102 6.81 -6.10 -11.86
CA GLY A 102 8.02 -6.22 -12.67
C GLY A 102 8.87 -7.46 -12.35
N LYS A 103 8.68 -8.08 -11.18
CA LYS A 103 9.32 -9.36 -10.82
C LYS A 103 8.69 -10.56 -11.54
N PHE A 104 7.46 -10.44 -12.00
CA PHE A 104 6.76 -11.49 -12.74
C PHE A 104 6.95 -11.39 -14.26
N TYR A 105 7.52 -10.28 -14.75
CA TYR A 105 7.80 -10.06 -16.17
C TYR A 105 9.27 -10.39 -16.51
N PRO A 106 9.52 -11.03 -17.66
CA PRO A 106 10.85 -11.07 -18.27
C PRO A 106 11.40 -9.65 -18.45
N PHE A 107 12.72 -9.47 -18.38
CA PHE A 107 13.36 -8.14 -18.41
C PHE A 107 12.95 -7.28 -19.62
N GLY A 108 12.61 -7.86 -20.77
CA GLY A 108 12.17 -7.15 -21.98
C GLY A 108 10.69 -6.76 -22.03
N ASP A 109 9.82 -7.45 -21.26
CA ASP A 109 8.36 -7.31 -21.37
C ASP A 109 7.73 -6.48 -20.23
N ARG A 110 8.56 -5.86 -19.40
CA ARG A 110 8.13 -5.08 -18.24
C ARG A 110 7.32 -3.85 -18.64
N ILE A 111 7.63 -3.23 -19.77
CA ILE A 111 6.93 -2.05 -20.28
C ILE A 111 5.94 -2.54 -21.33
N ASN A 112 4.67 -2.65 -20.93
CA ASN A 112 3.59 -3.09 -21.79
C ASN A 112 2.43 -2.07 -21.77
N THR A 113 1.37 -2.36 -22.53
CA THR A 113 0.19 -1.47 -22.60
C THR A 113 -0.44 -1.21 -21.23
N MET A 114 -0.48 -2.22 -20.34
CA MET A 114 -1.05 -2.06 -18.99
C MET A 114 -0.21 -1.13 -18.12
N TRP A 115 1.12 -1.18 -18.24
CA TRP A 115 2.03 -0.25 -17.58
C TRP A 115 1.76 1.20 -18.01
N TRP A 116 1.59 1.43 -19.31
CA TRP A 116 1.24 2.75 -19.85
C TRP A 116 -0.12 3.24 -19.38
N ILE A 117 -1.15 2.39 -19.41
CA ILE A 117 -2.50 2.75 -18.94
C ILE A 117 -2.49 3.11 -17.46
N ALA A 118 -1.82 2.32 -16.62
CA ALA A 118 -1.70 2.59 -15.18
C ALA A 118 -0.95 3.91 -14.91
N THR A 119 0.14 4.18 -15.65
CA THR A 119 0.90 5.42 -15.51
C THR A 119 0.10 6.64 -15.96
N LEU A 120 -0.53 6.57 -17.14
CA LEU A 120 -1.34 7.66 -17.70
C LEU A 120 -2.57 7.97 -16.84
N SER A 121 -3.26 6.94 -16.34
CA SER A 121 -4.41 7.13 -15.44
C SER A 121 -4.00 7.73 -14.10
N THR A 122 -2.84 7.35 -13.55
CA THR A 122 -2.29 7.95 -12.32
C THR A 122 -1.94 9.41 -12.53
N LEU A 123 -1.23 9.72 -13.62
CA LEU A 123 -0.91 11.10 -13.99
C LEU A 123 -2.16 11.96 -14.16
N ALA A 124 -3.19 11.44 -14.84
CA ALA A 124 -4.46 12.14 -15.02
C ALA A 124 -5.13 12.45 -13.67
N VAL A 125 -5.20 11.49 -12.76
CA VAL A 125 -5.76 11.71 -11.41
C VAL A 125 -4.97 12.76 -10.64
N ASN A 126 -3.64 12.72 -10.69
CA ASN A 126 -2.79 13.71 -10.01
C ASN A 126 -2.99 15.12 -10.57
N LEU A 127 -3.08 15.27 -11.90
CA LEU A 127 -3.38 16.55 -12.54
C LEU A 127 -4.73 17.10 -12.07
N VAL A 128 -5.76 16.27 -11.96
CA VAL A 128 -7.06 16.72 -11.45
C VAL A 128 -6.96 17.14 -9.98
N TYR A 129 -6.17 16.45 -9.14
CA TYR A 129 -5.94 16.90 -7.77
C TYR A 129 -5.23 18.26 -7.68
N VAL A 130 -4.26 18.55 -8.55
CA VAL A 130 -3.63 19.88 -8.64
C VAL A 130 -4.67 20.95 -8.98
N VAL A 131 -5.56 20.66 -9.94
CA VAL A 131 -6.67 21.56 -10.30
C VAL A 131 -7.61 21.75 -9.10
N ILE A 132 -8.02 20.68 -8.41
CA ILE A 132 -8.88 20.77 -7.22
C ILE A 132 -8.25 21.65 -6.15
N ILE A 133 -6.98 21.41 -5.80
CA ILE A 133 -6.26 22.18 -4.77
C ILE A 133 -6.27 23.66 -5.12
N THR A 134 -6.04 23.99 -6.40
CA THR A 134 -6.05 25.38 -6.90
C THR A 134 -7.44 26.00 -6.82
N LEU A 135 -8.47 25.29 -7.30
CA LEU A 135 -9.86 25.79 -7.33
C LEU A 135 -10.44 26.03 -5.93
N VAL A 136 -10.03 25.23 -4.94
CA VAL A 136 -10.49 25.37 -3.56
C VAL A 136 -9.87 26.59 -2.86
N GLN A 137 -8.72 27.11 -3.31
CA GLN A 137 -8.16 28.37 -2.76
C GLN A 137 -8.90 29.62 -3.22
N ILE A 138 -9.64 29.55 -4.34
CA ILE A 138 -10.30 30.69 -4.94
C ILE A 138 -11.78 30.70 -4.51
N PRO A 139 -12.25 31.71 -3.76
CA PRO A 139 -13.60 31.71 -3.19
C PRO A 139 -14.72 31.55 -4.23
N SER A 140 -14.55 32.11 -5.44
CA SER A 140 -15.54 32.03 -6.52
C SER A 140 -15.67 30.63 -7.14
N THR A 141 -14.64 29.79 -7.05
CA THR A 141 -14.62 28.44 -7.63
C THR A 141 -14.70 27.32 -6.60
N TYR A 142 -14.76 27.67 -5.30
CA TYR A 142 -14.80 26.72 -4.20
C TYR A 142 -15.89 25.62 -4.34
N PRO A 143 -17.17 25.92 -4.71
CA PRO A 143 -18.19 24.88 -4.88
C PRO A 143 -17.88 23.89 -6.01
N ILE A 144 -17.29 24.40 -7.10
CA ILE A 144 -16.88 23.59 -8.25
C ILE A 144 -15.73 22.67 -7.83
N GLY A 145 -14.73 23.20 -7.11
CA GLY A 145 -13.61 22.42 -6.58
C GLY A 145 -14.08 21.25 -5.69
N ASN A 146 -15.04 21.50 -4.79
CA ASN A 146 -15.61 20.45 -3.93
C ASN A 146 -16.41 19.39 -4.69
N SER A 147 -17.12 19.78 -5.75
CA SER A 147 -17.87 18.85 -6.60
C SER A 147 -16.91 17.93 -7.36
N ILE A 148 -15.86 18.49 -7.97
CA ILE A 148 -14.82 17.72 -8.66
C ILE A 148 -14.09 16.81 -7.67
N ASN A 149 -13.78 17.28 -6.46
CA ASN A 149 -13.14 16.46 -5.42
C ASN A 149 -13.96 15.21 -5.10
N SER A 150 -15.28 15.34 -4.99
CA SER A 150 -16.17 14.20 -4.71
C SER A 150 -16.14 13.17 -5.84
N VAL A 151 -16.10 13.61 -7.10
CA VAL A 151 -16.00 12.75 -8.28
C VAL A 151 -14.64 12.04 -8.32
N VAL A 152 -13.53 12.76 -8.12
CA VAL A 152 -12.19 12.17 -8.15
C VAL A 152 -11.98 11.14 -7.04
N ARG A 153 -12.60 11.33 -5.88
CA ARG A 153 -12.61 10.36 -4.78
C ARG A 153 -13.25 9.01 -5.17
N ILE A 154 -14.08 8.97 -6.20
CA ILE A 154 -14.67 7.75 -6.77
C ILE A 154 -13.78 7.16 -7.86
N ILE A 155 -13.11 8.02 -8.64
CA ILE A 155 -12.36 7.62 -9.84
C ILE A 155 -10.94 7.13 -9.52
N TRP A 156 -10.25 7.69 -8.51
CA TRP A 156 -8.86 7.33 -8.21
C TRP A 156 -8.56 5.82 -8.04
N PRO A 157 -9.47 4.95 -7.52
CA PRO A 157 -9.21 3.52 -7.42
C PRO A 157 -9.02 2.86 -8.79
N ILE A 158 -9.52 3.46 -9.86
CA ILE A 158 -9.37 2.95 -11.23
C ILE A 158 -7.89 2.92 -11.63
N SER A 159 -7.11 3.93 -11.24
CA SER A 159 -5.67 3.97 -11.53
C SER A 159 -4.92 2.84 -10.80
N VAL A 160 -5.27 2.58 -9.54
CA VAL A 160 -4.73 1.44 -8.78
C VAL A 160 -5.17 0.12 -9.39
N PHE A 161 -6.42 0.01 -9.85
CA PHE A 161 -6.93 -1.19 -10.51
C PHE A 161 -6.11 -1.54 -11.76
N PHE A 162 -5.76 -0.57 -12.61
CA PHE A 162 -4.88 -0.83 -13.75
C PHE A 162 -3.47 -1.26 -13.35
N ALA A 163 -2.92 -0.68 -12.28
CA ALA A 163 -1.64 -1.13 -11.73
C ALA A 163 -1.72 -2.59 -11.24
N TYR A 164 -2.81 -2.98 -10.59
CA TYR A 164 -3.06 -4.37 -10.20
C TYR A 164 -3.19 -5.28 -11.42
N LEU A 165 -3.96 -4.89 -12.43
CA LEU A 165 -4.05 -5.65 -13.67
C LEU A 165 -2.67 -5.87 -14.29
N TYR A 166 -1.82 -4.84 -14.33
CA TYR A 166 -0.42 -4.98 -14.74
C TYR A 166 0.32 -6.02 -13.90
N ALA A 167 0.31 -5.90 -12.56
CA ALA A 167 1.09 -6.77 -11.70
C ALA A 167 0.65 -8.24 -11.75
N PHE A 168 -0.65 -8.49 -11.93
CA PHE A 168 -1.24 -9.83 -11.84
C PHE A 168 -1.54 -10.49 -13.19
N TYR A 169 -1.49 -9.75 -14.29
CA TYR A 169 -1.59 -10.31 -15.65
C TYR A 169 -0.68 -11.52 -15.90
N PRO A 170 0.64 -11.48 -15.58
CA PRO A 170 1.52 -12.63 -15.81
C PRO A 170 1.13 -13.84 -14.96
N ILE A 171 0.68 -13.63 -13.72
CA ILE A 171 0.23 -14.71 -12.83
C ILE A 171 -1.03 -15.40 -13.39
N ILE A 172 -1.97 -14.64 -13.92
CA ILE A 172 -3.19 -15.18 -14.55
C ILE A 172 -2.82 -15.98 -15.80
N LYS A 173 -1.92 -15.46 -16.64
CA LYS A 173 -1.44 -16.14 -17.85
C LYS A 173 -0.64 -17.41 -17.55
N MET A 174 0.14 -17.45 -16.47
CA MET A 174 0.89 -18.65 -16.04
C MET A 174 -0.04 -19.83 -15.69
N LYS A 175 -1.22 -19.56 -15.11
CA LYS A 175 -2.22 -20.60 -14.79
C LYS A 175 -2.79 -21.29 -16.05
N THR A 176 -2.64 -20.69 -17.23
CA THR A 176 -3.07 -21.27 -18.52
C THR A 176 -2.04 -22.19 -19.19
N GLY A 177 -0.96 -22.57 -18.49
CA GLY A 177 -0.16 -23.76 -18.85
C GLY A 177 1.05 -23.51 -19.75
N VAL A 178 1.63 -22.30 -19.75
CA VAL A 178 2.81 -21.98 -20.57
C VAL A 178 3.97 -21.55 -19.66
N GLY A 179 4.74 -22.51 -19.18
CA GLY A 179 6.04 -22.30 -18.54
C GLY A 179 6.16 -22.83 -17.11
N GLU A 180 7.31 -23.47 -16.81
CA GLU A 180 7.75 -23.89 -15.47
C GLU A 180 8.02 -22.67 -14.57
N SER A 181 6.99 -21.93 -14.18
CA SER A 181 7.14 -20.84 -13.23
C SER A 181 7.34 -21.39 -11.81
N PRO A 182 8.32 -20.88 -11.02
CA PRO A 182 8.56 -21.38 -9.67
C PRO A 182 7.32 -21.21 -8.79
N SER A 183 6.80 -22.31 -8.24
CA SER A 183 5.59 -22.33 -7.39
C SER A 183 5.59 -21.32 -6.23
N ALA A 184 6.77 -20.90 -5.74
CA ALA A 184 6.95 -19.89 -4.71
C ALA A 184 6.54 -18.48 -5.18
N VAL A 185 6.82 -18.13 -6.44
CA VAL A 185 6.49 -16.84 -7.05
C VAL A 185 4.98 -16.65 -7.16
N VAL A 186 4.25 -17.72 -7.52
CA VAL A 186 2.79 -17.73 -7.55
C VAL A 186 2.20 -17.58 -6.14
N ALA A 187 2.77 -18.27 -5.14
CA ALA A 187 2.32 -18.16 -3.76
C ALA A 187 2.52 -16.75 -3.18
N LEU A 188 3.65 -16.12 -3.50
CA LEU A 188 3.94 -14.73 -3.13
C LEU A 188 2.95 -13.75 -3.80
N GLY A 189 2.66 -13.95 -5.09
CA GLY A 189 1.67 -13.18 -5.83
C GLY A 189 0.27 -13.28 -5.21
N VAL A 190 -0.18 -14.49 -4.86
CA VAL A 190 -1.47 -14.73 -4.19
C VAL A 190 -1.53 -14.02 -2.83
N TRP A 191 -0.46 -14.09 -2.03
CA TRP A 191 -0.41 -13.40 -0.73
C TRP A 191 -0.62 -11.90 -0.86
N TYR A 192 0.15 -11.25 -1.74
CA TYR A 192 0.00 -9.82 -1.96
C TYR A 192 -1.39 -9.51 -2.52
N LEU A 193 -1.87 -10.24 -3.54
CA LEU A 193 -3.19 -10.03 -4.12
C LEU A 193 -4.32 -10.10 -3.08
N THR A 194 -4.34 -11.14 -2.24
CA THR A 194 -5.40 -11.34 -1.26
C THR A 194 -5.30 -10.32 -0.14
N GLY A 195 -4.11 -10.11 0.43
CA GLY A 195 -3.93 -9.18 1.55
C GLY A 195 -4.16 -7.72 1.15
N THR A 196 -3.48 -7.27 0.10
CA THR A 196 -3.56 -5.87 -0.33
C THR A 196 -4.84 -5.58 -1.08
N GLY A 197 -5.34 -6.53 -1.88
CA GLY A 197 -6.64 -6.41 -2.55
C GLY A 197 -7.80 -6.28 -1.57
N LEU A 198 -7.83 -7.10 -0.52
CA LEU A 198 -8.89 -7.04 0.51
C LEU A 198 -8.86 -5.71 1.27
N CYS A 199 -7.67 -5.27 1.73
CA CYS A 199 -7.54 -4.02 2.46
C CYS A 199 -7.90 -2.81 1.59
N LEU A 200 -7.51 -2.83 0.31
CA LEU A 200 -7.87 -1.78 -0.65
C LEU A 200 -9.38 -1.75 -0.91
N LEU A 201 -10.02 -2.91 -1.05
CA LEU A 201 -11.47 -3.02 -1.22
C LEU A 201 -12.22 -2.45 -0.01
N LEU A 202 -11.81 -2.83 1.21
CA LEU A 202 -12.40 -2.31 2.45
C LEU A 202 -12.21 -0.79 2.59
N HIS A 203 -11.04 -0.28 2.17
CA HIS A 203 -10.80 1.17 2.10
C HIS A 203 -11.78 1.87 1.15
N ILE A 204 -11.95 1.34 -0.07
CA ILE A 204 -12.85 1.90 -1.09
C ILE A 204 -14.30 1.88 -0.60
N ILE A 205 -14.78 0.74 -0.09
CA ILE A 205 -16.14 0.60 0.44
C ILE A 205 -16.40 1.65 1.53
N THR A 206 -15.48 1.78 2.50
CA THR A 206 -15.59 2.76 3.58
C THR A 206 -15.73 4.18 3.02
N MET A 207 -14.92 4.53 2.01
CA MET A 207 -14.96 5.86 1.39
C MET A 207 -16.26 6.10 0.62
N LEU A 208 -16.75 5.12 -0.14
CA LEU A 208 -18.00 5.21 -0.91
C LEU A 208 -19.21 5.42 0.00
N VAL A 209 -19.23 4.77 1.17
CA VAL A 209 -20.30 4.95 2.16
C VAL A 209 -20.35 6.39 2.68
N ILE A 210 -19.21 7.08 2.78
CA ILE A 210 -19.14 8.44 3.36
C ILE A 210 -19.44 9.54 2.34
N ILE A 211 -19.10 9.33 1.06
CA ILE A 211 -19.26 10.34 -0.01
C ILE A 211 -20.66 10.96 -0.12
N PRO A 212 -21.79 10.22 -0.05
CA PRO A 212 -23.11 10.82 -0.18
C PRO A 212 -23.54 11.68 1.01
N PHE A 213 -22.77 11.69 2.11
CA PHE A 213 -23.10 12.41 3.34
C PHE A 213 -22.25 13.70 3.46
N PRO A 214 -22.82 14.89 3.17
CA PRO A 214 -22.09 16.15 3.16
C PRO A 214 -21.72 16.66 4.56
N LEU A 215 -20.63 17.44 4.60
CA LEU A 215 -19.87 17.72 5.82
C LEU A 215 -20.41 18.83 6.74
N PRO A 216 -21.48 19.57 6.38
CA PRO A 216 -22.32 20.21 7.39
C PRO A 216 -22.75 19.32 8.55
N LYS A 217 -23.50 18.32 8.08
CA LYS A 217 -24.58 17.68 8.81
C LYS A 217 -24.16 16.33 9.36
N TYR A 218 -23.16 15.71 8.73
CA TYR A 218 -22.69 14.37 9.05
C TYR A 218 -21.21 14.35 9.46
N LYS A 219 -20.74 15.42 10.13
CA LYS A 219 -19.34 15.55 10.59
C LYS A 219 -18.87 14.34 11.40
N ALA A 220 -19.68 13.86 12.35
CA ALA A 220 -19.36 12.68 13.16
C ALA A 220 -19.14 11.41 12.32
N LEU A 221 -20.00 11.16 11.33
CA LEU A 221 -19.87 10.04 10.39
C LEU A 221 -18.62 10.18 9.53
N ASN A 222 -18.33 11.40 9.07
CA ASN A 222 -17.15 11.69 8.26
C ASN A 222 -15.85 11.43 9.03
N VAL A 223 -15.78 11.91 10.27
CA VAL A 223 -14.63 11.72 11.17
C VAL A 223 -14.42 10.23 11.43
N ALA A 224 -15.48 9.52 11.83
CA ALA A 224 -15.42 8.08 12.10
C ALA A 224 -14.98 7.27 10.87
N GLY A 225 -15.66 7.50 9.74
CA GLY A 225 -15.39 6.77 8.51
C GLY A 225 -14.02 7.08 7.93
N THR A 226 -13.53 8.31 8.07
CA THR A 226 -12.17 8.65 7.62
C THR A 226 -11.11 8.00 8.50
N GLY A 227 -11.33 7.88 9.82
CA GLY A 227 -10.45 7.15 10.73
C GLY A 227 -10.35 5.66 10.36
N ILE A 228 -11.47 5.02 10.03
CA ILE A 228 -11.47 3.63 9.54
C ILE A 228 -10.75 3.51 8.19
N ALA A 229 -11.08 4.37 7.23
CA ALA A 229 -10.51 4.32 5.89
C ALA A 229 -8.99 4.50 5.91
N THR A 230 -8.47 5.45 6.68
CA THR A 230 -7.03 5.68 6.83
C THR A 230 -6.34 4.59 7.65
N SER A 231 -7.03 3.92 8.57
CA SER A 231 -6.52 2.71 9.23
C SER A 231 -6.26 1.58 8.23
N PHE A 232 -7.17 1.36 7.27
CA PHE A 232 -6.91 0.41 6.18
C PHE A 232 -5.73 0.82 5.29
N ARG A 233 -5.49 2.12 5.07
CA ARG A 233 -4.27 2.60 4.39
C ARG A 233 -3.01 2.29 5.18
N ALA A 234 -3.02 2.53 6.49
CA ALA A 234 -1.88 2.19 7.34
C ALA A 234 -1.61 0.67 7.33
N LEU A 235 -2.67 -0.15 7.36
CA LEU A 235 -2.55 -1.60 7.27
C LEU A 235 -1.98 -2.05 5.91
N LEU A 236 -2.40 -1.42 4.81
CA LEU A 236 -1.83 -1.68 3.47
C LEU A 236 -0.31 -1.43 3.44
N LEU A 237 0.15 -0.33 4.04
CA LEU A 237 1.60 -0.03 4.14
C LEU A 237 2.34 -1.11 4.93
N VAL A 238 1.74 -1.66 6.00
CA VAL A 238 2.30 -2.79 6.74
C VAL A 238 2.46 -3.99 5.80
N PHE A 239 1.40 -4.40 5.10
CA PHE A 239 1.44 -5.53 4.17
C PHE A 239 2.53 -5.41 3.11
N TYR A 240 2.77 -4.22 2.56
CA TYR A 240 3.85 -4.02 1.59
C TYR A 240 5.25 -3.98 2.22
N SER A 241 5.36 -3.50 3.47
CA SER A 241 6.64 -3.43 4.16
C SER A 241 7.11 -4.79 4.70
N THR A 242 6.18 -5.68 5.05
CA THR A 242 6.47 -6.98 5.67
C THR A 242 6.34 -8.11 4.65
N PRO A 243 7.42 -8.86 4.37
CA PRO A 243 7.32 -10.02 3.51
C PRO A 243 6.44 -11.11 4.18
N PRO A 244 5.73 -11.94 3.40
CA PRO A 244 5.03 -13.10 3.95
C PRO A 244 6.00 -14.02 4.69
N SER A 245 5.55 -14.64 5.78
CA SER A 245 6.36 -15.65 6.46
C SER A 245 6.49 -16.91 5.61
N ASN A 246 7.61 -17.61 5.76
CA ASN A 246 7.88 -18.87 5.04
C ASN A 246 6.77 -19.91 5.29
N ASP A 247 6.21 -19.95 6.49
CA ASP A 247 5.10 -20.86 6.83
C ASP A 247 3.84 -20.60 6.00
N ILE A 248 3.54 -19.33 5.73
CA ILE A 248 2.40 -18.93 4.91
C ILE A 248 2.64 -19.31 3.45
N ILE A 249 3.84 -19.04 2.93
CA ILE A 249 4.23 -19.44 1.57
C ILE A 249 4.10 -20.95 1.42
N LEU A 250 4.59 -21.73 2.38
CA LEU A 250 4.50 -23.19 2.37
C LEU A 250 3.06 -23.68 2.43
N ARG A 251 2.19 -23.06 3.24
CA ARG A 251 0.75 -23.40 3.28
C ARG A 251 0.06 -23.11 1.94
N ILE A 252 0.31 -21.94 1.35
CA ILE A 252 -0.24 -21.59 0.04
C ILE A 252 0.26 -22.57 -1.04
N ARG A 253 1.56 -22.89 -1.03
CA ARG A 253 2.15 -23.85 -1.97
C ARG A 253 1.55 -25.24 -1.85
N ARG A 254 1.30 -25.74 -0.62
CA ARG A 254 0.61 -27.03 -0.41
C ARG A 254 -0.82 -27.04 -0.95
N MET A 255 -1.51 -25.90 -0.90
CA MET A 255 -2.88 -25.78 -1.39
C MET A 255 -2.97 -25.75 -2.92
N PHE A 256 -2.07 -25.03 -3.59
CA PHE A 256 -2.08 -24.87 -5.05
C PHE A 256 -1.27 -25.95 -5.80
N PHE A 257 -0.24 -26.53 -5.16
CA PHE A 257 0.65 -27.52 -5.77
C PHE A 257 0.87 -28.74 -4.86
N PRO A 258 -0.18 -29.50 -4.52
CA PRO A 258 -0.08 -30.67 -3.63
C PRO A 258 0.83 -31.79 -4.17
N SER A 259 0.97 -31.89 -5.50
CA SER A 259 1.86 -32.87 -6.17
C SER A 259 3.34 -32.56 -6.01
N SER A 260 3.73 -31.29 -5.85
CA SER A 260 5.14 -30.87 -5.69
C SER A 260 5.79 -31.39 -4.39
N PHE A 261 4.97 -31.73 -3.39
CA PHE A 261 5.41 -32.30 -2.11
C PHE A 261 5.34 -33.83 -2.04
N ARG A 262 4.72 -34.48 -3.04
CA ARG A 262 4.55 -35.94 -3.05
C ARG A 262 5.78 -36.70 -3.58
N GLY A 263 6.77 -36.01 -4.16
CA GLY A 263 7.98 -36.61 -4.74
C GLY A 263 9.31 -36.28 -4.05
N SER A 264 9.36 -35.30 -3.14
CA SER A 264 10.63 -34.86 -2.53
C SER A 264 10.98 -35.67 -1.28
N LYS A 265 11.54 -36.87 -1.47
CA LYS A 265 12.32 -37.53 -0.42
C LYS A 265 13.71 -36.86 -0.33
N VAL A 266 13.89 -36.11 0.77
CA VAL A 266 15.11 -35.93 1.58
C VAL A 266 16.15 -34.85 1.20
N ASN A 267 16.42 -34.44 -0.05
CA ASN A 267 17.59 -33.56 -0.30
C ASN A 267 17.37 -32.13 -0.86
N ASP A 268 16.18 -31.74 -1.33
CA ASP A 268 15.98 -30.47 -2.05
C ASP A 268 15.48 -29.27 -1.21
N VAL A 269 15.22 -29.47 0.08
CA VAL A 269 14.68 -28.40 0.94
C VAL A 269 15.72 -27.28 1.18
N ASN A 270 17.02 -27.61 1.11
CA ASN A 270 18.10 -26.66 1.40
C ASN A 270 18.62 -25.88 0.17
N SER A 271 18.37 -26.34 -1.06
CA SER A 271 18.85 -25.68 -2.29
C SER A 271 17.86 -24.61 -2.78
N SER A 272 16.56 -24.93 -2.80
CA SER A 272 15.50 -23.98 -3.19
C SER A 272 15.37 -22.81 -2.21
N ALA A 273 15.43 -23.07 -0.90
CA ALA A 273 15.35 -22.03 0.13
C ALA A 273 16.56 -21.07 0.09
N ARG A 274 17.74 -21.55 -0.33
CA ARG A 274 18.99 -20.78 -0.37
C ARG A 274 19.08 -19.87 -1.60
N SER A 275 18.57 -20.32 -2.75
CA SER A 275 18.43 -19.48 -3.95
C SER A 275 17.28 -18.45 -3.81
N GLU A 276 16.25 -18.75 -3.02
CA GLU A 276 15.11 -17.84 -2.79
C GLU A 276 15.42 -16.72 -1.78
N MET A 277 16.40 -16.88 -0.89
CA MET A 277 16.89 -15.78 -0.03
C MET A 277 17.57 -14.65 -0.82
N GLN A 278 18.14 -14.94 -2.00
CA GLN A 278 18.72 -13.92 -2.89
C GLN A 278 17.69 -13.10 -3.67
N GLN A 279 16.43 -13.55 -3.77
CA GLN A 279 15.35 -12.82 -4.45
C GLN A 279 14.43 -12.04 -3.51
N ASN A 280 14.69 -12.10 -2.19
CA ASN A 280 13.93 -11.40 -1.17
C ASN A 280 14.50 -9.96 -1.01
N PRO A 281 13.68 -8.89 -0.94
CA PRO A 281 14.16 -7.52 -1.07
C PRO A 281 14.75 -6.96 0.24
N GLY A 282 15.56 -7.75 0.95
CA GLY A 282 16.14 -7.35 2.24
C GLY A 282 17.19 -8.30 2.82
N ILE A 283 17.71 -9.26 2.06
CA ILE A 283 18.81 -10.12 2.54
C ILE A 283 19.98 -9.97 1.56
N GLN A 284 20.95 -9.13 1.92
CA GLN A 284 22.31 -9.29 1.42
C GLN A 284 22.98 -10.35 2.29
N LEU A 285 23.44 -11.44 1.69
CA LEU A 285 24.33 -12.37 2.39
C LEU A 285 25.68 -11.67 2.64
N PRO A 286 26.30 -11.82 3.81
CA PRO A 286 27.69 -11.41 3.99
C PRO A 286 28.58 -12.21 3.02
N ASP A 287 29.53 -11.52 2.39
CA ASP A 287 30.48 -12.12 1.44
C ASP A 287 31.20 -13.29 2.11
N VAL A 288 30.88 -14.51 1.68
CA VAL A 288 31.68 -15.68 2.01
C VAL A 288 32.91 -15.61 1.12
N GLN A 289 33.98 -15.08 1.72
CA GLN A 289 35.34 -15.17 1.24
C GLN A 289 35.63 -16.61 0.78
N SER A 290 36.02 -16.73 -0.48
CA SER A 290 36.56 -17.93 -1.13
C SER A 290 37.37 -18.78 -0.15
N THR A 291 36.80 -19.90 0.28
CA THR A 291 37.52 -21.02 0.89
C THR A 291 37.35 -22.21 -0.06
N ALA A 292 37.86 -22.04 -1.27
CA ALA A 292 37.91 -23.09 -2.29
C ALA A 292 39.33 -23.32 -2.85
N ASP A 293 40.38 -22.84 -2.15
CA ASP A 293 41.77 -22.97 -2.59
C ASP A 293 42.68 -23.78 -1.64
N SER A 294 42.12 -24.62 -0.74
CA SER A 294 42.96 -25.41 0.18
C SER A 294 42.80 -26.93 0.09
N ILE A 295 42.27 -27.49 -1.01
CA ILE A 295 42.12 -28.96 -1.15
C ILE A 295 42.96 -29.58 -2.28
N ASN A 296 43.73 -28.80 -3.06
CA ASN A 296 44.51 -29.34 -4.19
C ASN A 296 46.04 -29.16 -4.09
N ASN A 297 46.65 -29.21 -2.91
CA ASN A 297 48.13 -29.28 -2.77
C ASN A 297 48.56 -30.11 -1.55
N ALA A 298 48.01 -31.31 -1.40
CA ALA A 298 48.49 -32.29 -0.42
C ALA A 298 48.69 -33.67 -1.06
N GLU A 299 49.54 -33.73 -2.08
CA GLU A 299 50.33 -34.93 -2.35
C GLU A 299 51.60 -34.52 -3.14
N VAL A 300 52.71 -35.18 -2.81
CA VAL A 300 54.06 -35.06 -3.40
C VAL A 300 54.93 -33.90 -2.86
N THR A 301 55.48 -34.07 -1.65
CA THR A 301 56.93 -34.20 -1.40
C THR A 301 57.22 -34.29 0.10
N ALA A 302 57.60 -35.48 0.59
CA ALA A 302 58.50 -35.64 1.73
C ALA A 302 59.02 -37.08 1.81
N VAL A 303 60.36 -37.18 1.66
CA VAL A 303 61.29 -38.31 1.90
C VAL A 303 61.32 -39.42 0.85
#